data_AF-A0A2B8IY13-F1
#
_entry.id   AF-A0A2B8IY13-F1
#
_cell.length_a   1.000
_cell.length_b   1.000
_cell.length_c   1.000
_cell.angle_alpha   90.00
_cell.angle_beta   90.00
_cell.angle_gamma   90.00
#
_symmetry.space_group_name_H-M   'P 1'
#
loop_
_entity.id
_entity.type
_entity.pdbx_description
1 polymer ?
#
loop_
_entity_poly.entity_id
_entity_poly.type
_entity_poly.pdbx_seq_one_letter_code
_entity_poly.pdbx_strand_id
1 'polypeptide(L)'
;MNGNKILAALSYFSVLFAPILFPIIVWIVGDAETKPHAKRALWTHIIPSIATFIGLTILGIMGLGSDQADVTLGIGAMIVLCICGIISLYYFIWNIVKGIKVLKA
;
A
#
# COMPACT_ATOMS: atom_id res chain seq x y z
N MET A 1 -16.27 -8.14 -22.19
CA MET A 1 -15.37 -8.17 -21.01
C MET A 1 -16.05 -8.95 -19.90
N ASN A 2 -15.36 -9.89 -19.23
CA ASN A 2 -15.90 -10.62 -18.08
C ASN A 2 -15.94 -9.68 -16.86
N GLY A 3 -17.11 -9.50 -16.23
CA GLY A 3 -17.29 -8.62 -15.06
C GLY A 3 -16.35 -8.95 -13.89
N ASN A 4 -16.03 -10.24 -13.72
CA ASN A 4 -15.09 -10.70 -12.69
C ASN A 4 -13.68 -10.15 -12.93
N LYS A 5 -13.21 -10.10 -14.17
CA LYS A 5 -11.90 -9.54 -14.52
C LYS A 5 -11.84 -8.04 -14.22
N ILE A 6 -12.94 -7.31 -14.44
CA ILE A 6 -13.04 -5.89 -14.12
C ILE A 6 -12.96 -5.67 -12.60
N LEU A 7 -13.77 -6.38 -11.81
CA LEU A 7 -13.77 -6.30 -10.35
C LEU A 7 -12.40 -6.66 -9.74
N ALA A 8 -11.78 -7.72 -10.25
CA ALA A 8 -10.44 -8.14 -9.84
C ALA A 8 -9.38 -7.06 -10.17
N ALA A 9 -9.43 -6.45 -11.37
CA ALA A 9 -8.51 -5.38 -11.75
C ALA A 9 -8.73 -4.10 -10.93
N LEU A 10 -9.99 -3.71 -10.70
CA LEU A 10 -10.34 -2.57 -9.86
C LEU A 10 -9.84 -2.75 -8.42
N SER A 11 -9.75 -3.97 -7.93
CA SER A 11 -9.15 -4.22 -6.60
C SER A 11 -7.70 -3.74 -6.55
N TYR A 12 -6.91 -3.94 -7.61
CA TYR A 12 -5.56 -3.38 -7.68
C TYR A 12 -5.56 -1.87 -7.94
N PHE A 13 -6.40 -1.37 -8.85
CA PHE A 13 -6.50 0.07 -9.14
C PHE A 13 -7.05 0.92 -8.00
N SER A 14 -7.66 0.29 -7.00
CA SER A 14 -8.12 0.97 -5.79
C SER A 14 -7.01 1.73 -5.06
N VAL A 15 -5.72 1.46 -5.34
CA VAL A 15 -4.60 2.31 -4.91
C VAL A 15 -4.81 3.80 -5.23
N LEU A 16 -5.60 4.11 -6.26
CA LEU A 16 -5.88 5.47 -6.73
C LEU A 16 -7.03 6.17 -6.01
N PHE A 17 -7.94 5.44 -5.35
CA PHE A 17 -9.17 6.04 -4.83
C PHE A 17 -9.69 5.48 -3.50
N ALA A 18 -9.49 4.20 -3.22
CA ALA A 18 -9.98 3.55 -1.99
C ALA A 18 -9.19 2.27 -1.65
N PRO A 19 -7.87 2.38 -1.38
CA PRO A 19 -6.94 1.26 -1.32
C PRO A 19 -7.33 0.15 -0.34
N ILE A 20 -7.99 0.49 0.76
CA ILE A 20 -8.38 -0.50 1.77
C ILE A 20 -9.86 -0.89 1.61
N LEU A 21 -10.75 0.10 1.53
CA LEU A 21 -12.18 -0.13 1.53
C LEU A 21 -12.65 -0.97 0.33
N PHE A 22 -12.19 -0.63 -0.88
CA PHE A 22 -12.67 -1.29 -2.08
C PHE A 22 -12.24 -2.78 -2.14
N PRO A 23 -10.96 -3.14 -1.92
CA PRO A 23 -10.55 -4.55 -1.90
C PRO A 23 -11.20 -5.35 -0.77
N ILE A 24 -11.48 -4.76 0.39
CA ILE A 24 -12.21 -5.46 1.46
C ILE A 24 -13.61 -5.83 1.00
N ILE A 25 -14.34 -4.89 0.40
CA ILE A 25 -15.70 -5.16 -0.10
C ILE A 25 -15.64 -6.31 -1.11
N VAL A 26 -14.77 -6.22 -2.13
CA VAL A 26 -14.63 -7.27 -3.16
C VAL A 26 -14.19 -8.61 -2.57
N TRP A 27 -13.35 -8.61 -1.53
CA TRP A 27 -12.94 -9.86 -0.88
C TRP A 27 -14.09 -10.54 -0.11
N ILE A 28 -14.99 -9.77 0.47
CA ILE A 28 -16.17 -10.30 1.18
C ILE A 28 -17.22 -10.79 0.19
N VAL A 29 -17.62 -9.93 -0.76
CA VAL A 29 -18.78 -10.14 -1.63
C VAL A 29 -18.45 -10.81 -2.96
N GLY A 30 -17.18 -10.83 -3.36
CA GLY A 30 -16.74 -11.41 -4.63
C GLY A 30 -16.90 -12.92 -4.70
N ASP A 31 -16.64 -13.48 -5.87
CA ASP A 31 -16.67 -14.92 -6.14
C ASP A 31 -15.26 -15.57 -6.06
N ALA A 32 -15.17 -16.85 -6.39
CA ALA A 32 -13.92 -17.61 -6.34
C ALA A 32 -12.81 -17.03 -7.23
N GLU A 33 -13.16 -16.34 -8.32
CA GLU A 33 -12.19 -15.72 -9.23
C GLU A 33 -11.67 -14.37 -8.70
N THR A 34 -12.54 -13.57 -8.12
CA THR A 34 -12.23 -12.18 -7.69
C THR A 34 -11.62 -12.09 -6.29
N LYS A 35 -12.02 -12.96 -5.36
CA LYS A 35 -11.53 -12.93 -3.96
C LYS A 35 -10.01 -13.01 -3.82
N PRO A 36 -9.28 -13.89 -4.55
CA PRO A 36 -7.83 -13.96 -4.45
C PRO A 36 -7.13 -12.66 -4.87
N HIS A 37 -7.67 -11.98 -5.89
CA HIS A 37 -7.15 -10.71 -6.37
C HIS A 37 -7.37 -9.59 -5.37
N ALA A 38 -8.58 -9.51 -4.80
CA ALA A 38 -8.93 -8.55 -3.77
C ALA A 38 -8.06 -8.70 -2.51
N LYS A 39 -7.88 -9.94 -2.02
CA LYS A 39 -6.99 -10.22 -0.88
C LYS A 39 -5.55 -9.79 -1.16
N ARG A 40 -5.04 -10.07 -2.37
CA ARG A 40 -3.67 -9.70 -2.74
C ARG A 40 -3.50 -8.19 -2.87
N ALA A 41 -4.46 -7.51 -3.49
CA ALA A 41 -4.46 -6.07 -3.60
C ALA A 41 -4.46 -5.41 -2.21
N LEU A 42 -5.34 -5.88 -1.31
CA LEU A 42 -5.42 -5.41 0.07
C LEU A 42 -4.06 -5.48 0.78
N TRP A 43 -3.36 -6.61 0.69
CA TRP A 43 -2.02 -6.76 1.27
C TRP A 43 -1.02 -5.76 0.68
N THR A 44 -1.01 -5.61 -0.65
CA THR A 44 -0.09 -4.66 -1.30
C THR A 44 -0.38 -3.20 -0.97
N HIS A 45 -1.61 -2.85 -0.58
CA HIS A 45 -1.96 -1.51 -0.13
C HIS A 45 -1.64 -1.27 1.35
N ILE A 46 -1.72 -2.31 2.18
CA ILE A 46 -1.44 -2.24 3.61
C ILE A 46 0.07 -2.15 3.89
N ILE A 47 0.91 -2.85 3.12
CA ILE A 47 2.37 -2.91 3.36
C ILE A 47 3.02 -1.51 3.42
N PRO A 48 2.76 -0.58 2.48
CA PRO A 48 3.26 0.80 2.58
C PRO A 48 2.84 1.52 3.87
N SER A 49 1.61 1.28 4.34
CA SER A 49 1.09 1.88 5.57
C SER A 49 1.81 1.32 6.81
N ILE A 50 2.06 0.01 6.83
CA ILE A 50 2.84 -0.65 7.91
C ILE A 50 4.27 -0.11 7.93
N ALA A 51 4.92 -0.01 6.77
CA ALA A 51 6.29 0.51 6.66
C ALA A 51 6.37 1.96 7.19
N THR A 52 5.40 2.79 6.82
CA THR A 52 5.30 4.17 7.30
C THR A 52 5.09 4.24 8.81
N PHE A 53 4.19 3.41 9.35
CA PHE A 53 3.94 3.34 10.79
C PHE A 53 5.20 2.94 11.58
N ILE A 54 5.92 1.92 11.12
CA ILE A 54 7.19 1.49 11.73
C ILE A 54 8.23 2.62 11.65
N GLY A 55 8.40 3.25 10.49
CA GLY A 55 9.35 4.34 10.29
C GLY A 55 9.07 5.54 11.22
N LEU A 56 7.81 5.96 11.34
CA LEU A 56 7.41 7.03 12.24
C LEU A 56 7.58 6.66 13.72
N THR A 57 7.31 5.40 14.09
CA THR A 57 7.52 4.92 15.46
C THR A 57 9.00 4.96 15.85
N ILE A 58 9.89 4.47 14.97
CA ILE A 58 11.34 4.54 15.16
C ILE A 58 11.78 6.00 15.29
N LEU A 59 11.32 6.87 14.38
CA LEU A 59 11.66 8.28 14.42
C LEU A 59 11.23 8.96 15.73
N GLY A 60 10.02 8.66 16.22
CA GLY A 60 9.52 9.17 17.49
C GLY A 60 10.36 8.73 18.68
N ILE A 61 10.74 7.45 18.75
CA ILE A 61 11.61 6.91 19.80
C ILE A 61 12.99 7.58 19.76
N MET A 62 13.57 7.75 18.57
CA MET A 62 14.86 8.43 18.40
C MET A 62 14.82 9.89 18.84
N GLY A 63 13.71 10.60 18.57
CA GLY A 63 13.54 11.99 18.99
C GLY A 63 13.47 12.15 20.51
N LEU A 64 12.79 11.24 21.21
CA LEU A 64 12.66 11.29 22.68
C LEU A 64 13.98 11.02 23.42
N GLY A 65 14.89 10.26 22.81
CA GLY A 65 16.17 9.88 23.40
C GLY A 65 17.37 10.73 22.96
N SER A 66 17.16 11.82 22.23
CA SER A 66 18.24 12.63 21.63
C SER A 66 18.48 13.94 22.38
N ASP A 67 19.75 14.24 22.66
CA ASP A 67 20.20 15.54 23.18
C ASP A 67 20.03 16.68 22.14
N GLN A 68 19.88 16.34 20.86
CA GLN A 68 19.66 17.27 19.75
C GLN A 68 18.43 16.84 18.93
N ALA A 69 17.28 16.78 19.60
CA ALA A 69 16.03 16.27 19.03
C ALA A 69 15.68 16.87 17.66
N ASP A 70 15.86 18.19 17.47
CA ASP A 70 15.55 18.87 16.19
C ASP A 70 16.38 18.32 15.02
N VAL A 71 17.69 18.13 15.25
CA VAL A 71 18.61 17.60 14.22
C VAL A 71 18.31 16.14 13.94
N THR A 72 18.09 15.33 14.99
CA THR A 72 17.76 13.91 14.86
C THR A 72 16.46 13.70 14.11
N LEU A 73 15.41 14.44 14.47
CA LEU A 73 14.11 14.35 13.81
C LEU A 73 14.18 14.84 12.36
N GLY A 74 14.90 15.93 12.07
CA GLY A 74 15.06 16.45 10.71
C GLY A 74 15.73 15.44 9.77
N ILE A 75 16.89 14.91 10.15
CA ILE A 75 17.61 13.91 9.34
C ILE A 75 16.82 12.60 9.28
N GLY A 76 16.30 12.14 10.42
CA GLY A 76 15.53 10.90 10.50
C GLY A 76 14.25 10.94 9.65
N ALA A 77 13.53 12.07 9.64
CA ALA A 77 12.34 12.26 8.81
C ALA A 77 12.67 12.15 7.31
N MET A 78 13.79 12.73 6.86
CA MET A 78 14.23 12.61 5.47
C MET A 78 14.55 11.16 5.09
N ILE A 79 15.20 10.41 5.98
CA ILE A 79 15.50 8.99 5.76
C ILE A 79 14.20 8.17 5.69
N VAL A 80 13.30 8.35 6.65
CA VAL A 80 12.01 7.66 6.70
C VAL A 80 11.18 7.97 5.46
N LEU A 81 11.13 9.25 5.03
CA LEU A 81 10.42 9.68 3.84
C LEU A 81 10.98 9.01 2.58
N CYS A 82 12.31 8.98 2.41
CA CYS A 82 12.95 8.33 1.26
C CYS A 82 12.63 6.82 1.22
N ILE A 83 12.80 6.11 2.33
CA ILE A 83 12.57 4.66 2.39
C ILE A 83 11.08 4.33 2.18
N CYS A 84 10.18 4.99 2.92
CA CYS A 84 8.75 4.75 2.80
C CYS A 84 8.21 5.19 1.45
N GLY A 85 8.74 6.27 0.88
CA GLY A 85 8.43 6.74 -0.47
C GLY A 85 8.78 5.71 -1.54
N ILE A 86 9.98 5.12 -1.47
CA ILE A 86 10.40 4.05 -2.40
C ILE A 86 9.51 2.82 -2.27
N ILE A 87 9.21 2.37 -1.05
CA ILE A 87 8.31 1.23 -0.81
C ILE A 87 6.92 1.52 -1.37
N SER A 88 6.38 2.70 -1.10
CA SER A 88 5.07 3.13 -1.59
C SER A 88 5.03 3.18 -3.11
N LEU A 89 6.06 3.74 -3.74
CA LEU A 89 6.17 3.81 -5.19
C LEU A 89 6.25 2.42 -5.83
N TYR A 90 7.03 1.51 -5.23
CA TYR A 90 7.11 0.13 -5.70
C TYR A 90 5.73 -0.55 -5.69
N TYR A 91 5.01 -0.49 -4.56
CA TYR A 91 3.70 -1.13 -4.43
C TYR A 91 2.63 -0.43 -5.27
N PHE A 92 2.73 0.89 -5.45
CA PHE A 92 1.88 1.65 -6.36
C PHE A 92 2.02 1.12 -7.79
N ILE A 93 3.23 1.08 -8.33
CA ILE A 93 3.51 0.59 -9.69
C ILE A 93 3.09 -0.89 -9.81
N TRP A 94 3.40 -1.71 -8.81
CA TRP A 94 3.01 -3.12 -8.77
C TRP A 94 1.50 -3.28 -8.95
N ASN A 95 0.69 -2.52 -8.21
CA ASN A 95 -0.77 -2.57 -8.29
C ASN A 95 -1.28 -2.16 -9.67
N ILE A 96 -0.77 -1.07 -10.24
CA ILE A 96 -1.15 -0.64 -11.59
C ILE A 96 -0.84 -1.74 -12.62
N VAL A 97 0.38 -2.29 -12.59
CA VAL A 97 0.79 -3.35 -13.52
C VAL A 97 -0.05 -4.62 -13.34
N LYS A 98 -0.34 -5.02 -12.10
CA LYS A 98 -1.19 -6.19 -11.82
C LYS A 98 -2.62 -5.99 -12.32
N GLY A 99 -3.21 -4.81 -12.10
CA GLY A 99 -4.54 -4.47 -12.61
C GLY A 99 -4.62 -4.59 -14.12
N ILE A 100 -3.64 -4.04 -14.85
CA ILE A 100 -3.56 -4.14 -16.32
C ILE A 100 -3.42 -5.61 -16.77
N LYS A 101 -2.57 -6.41 -16.10
CA LYS A 101 -2.38 -7.82 -16.43
C LYS A 101 -3.66 -8.64 -16.25
N VAL A 102 -4.44 -8.36 -15.20
CA VAL A 102 -5.72 -9.04 -14.93
C VAL A 102 -6.77 -8.70 -15.98
N LEU A 103 -6.80 -7.47 -16.50
CA LEU A 103 -7.72 -7.09 -17.59
C LEU A 103 -7.39 -7.75 -18.93
N LYS A 104 -6.11 -8.02 -19.18
CA LYS A 104 -5.62 -8.59 -20.44
C LYS A 104 -5.62 -10.12 -20.48
N ALA A 105 -5.58 -10.76 -19.31
CA ALA A 105 -5.80 -12.21 -19.18
C ALA A 105 -7.23 -12.56 -19.57
#